data_AF-A0A285HTS2-F1
#
_entry.id   AF-A0A285HTS2-F1
#
_cell.length_a   1.000
_cell.length_b   1.000
_cell.length_c   1.000
_cell.angle_alpha   90.00
_cell.angle_beta   90.00
_cell.angle_gamma   90.00
#
_symmetry.space_group_name_H-M   'P 1'
#
loop_
_entity.id
_entity.type
_entity.pdbx_description
1 polymer ?
#
loop_
_entity_poly.entity_id
_entity_poly.type
_entity_poly.pdbx_seq_one_letter_code
_entity_poly.pdbx_strand_id
1 'polypeptide(L)'
;MSFPEGSLIIGDGPEVYYVQNGTRRWVPDPLTLQAVDPRSWGAVQRVPQADLLAVPAGVPLPALNDGSLSICPGGPSYFARGGQFHLVPDAETLASLPRDHVASTLTDDFVLLKAAIGDPLPSVTDTSASVAAIDAYIRSLAPLPYEPDSDTPGPLVKRPGVTEVDGVDVEVTEQRVRMSRQVSDFVEISPIPDVMYAGSAVAGVSVPGGALAPIALTRAPGQITVTTDLTLPAVRSQSKRLERPDLPSYVDALNELLDELKPTDSAAAMSYRLEKINTLEQGMVSFGLNLKGSGWNVDAKASLNGNLTHSTVFGMFSQAYYQVAFTPEGSPPQFFADDVTLDEVKAYAGPNNPPCYLSSVTYGRMVILLVDGEASSLEIKAALSGAWTAAVSGAASLSAEYKNTLARSSVTAVVIGGSSGAAGDIIEDPANNLLGWVKKQLTITADLPVTPIQYTVRYMAAPHHLVKVSRTTDPVRIVDANVYGGREAAWSGAVGEGPGCGPVGTGLRMNRGDDVTVTATGSIWAGWVFIGRNGPEGLDGPPKPWYPLPDGDGVRGSMLIGGFDNTNWFPVGGGRRFTVPAEREDGELWFRLNDDNMTNGNGRFDINVSLRRRMPVINAAG
;
A
#
# COMPACT_ATOMS: atom_id res chain seq x y z
N MET A 1 -55.79 -30.45 -26.80
CA MET A 1 -56.22 -29.50 -25.77
C MET A 1 -55.85 -28.10 -26.26
N SER A 2 -56.74 -27.10 -26.25
CA SER A 2 -56.37 -25.73 -26.63
C SER A 2 -56.24 -24.86 -25.38
N PHE A 3 -55.08 -24.27 -25.16
CA PHE A 3 -54.89 -23.28 -24.10
C PHE A 3 -55.53 -21.94 -24.53
N PRO A 4 -56.13 -21.18 -23.61
CA PRO A 4 -56.62 -19.84 -23.91
C PRO A 4 -55.52 -18.92 -24.46
N GLU A 5 -55.87 -18.03 -25.38
CA GLU A 5 -54.98 -16.96 -25.85
C GLU A 5 -54.44 -16.16 -24.66
N GLY A 6 -53.12 -15.92 -24.64
CA GLY A 6 -52.44 -15.21 -23.55
C GLY A 6 -52.00 -16.08 -22.37
N SER A 7 -52.19 -17.40 -22.43
CA SER A 7 -51.75 -18.31 -21.37
C SER A 7 -50.21 -18.39 -21.31
N LEU A 8 -49.65 -18.33 -20.10
CA LEU A 8 -48.24 -18.64 -19.84
C LEU A 8 -48.14 -20.08 -19.33
N ILE A 9 -47.45 -20.94 -20.07
CA ILE A 9 -47.36 -22.37 -19.77
C ILE A 9 -45.90 -22.83 -19.65
N ILE A 10 -45.65 -23.77 -18.75
CA ILE A 10 -44.34 -24.43 -18.56
C ILE A 10 -44.51 -25.95 -18.49
N GLY A 11 -43.59 -26.66 -19.10
CA GLY A 11 -43.56 -28.13 -19.11
C GLY A 11 -42.62 -28.69 -18.05
N ASP A 12 -41.92 -29.76 -18.40
CA ASP A 12 -40.93 -30.38 -17.51
C ASP A 12 -39.59 -29.63 -17.51
N GLY A 13 -39.30 -28.87 -18.58
CA GLY A 13 -38.12 -28.02 -18.73
C GLY A 13 -38.26 -26.62 -18.09
N PRO A 14 -37.16 -25.84 -18.03
CA PRO A 14 -37.16 -24.50 -17.45
C PRO A 14 -37.81 -23.43 -18.35
N GLU A 15 -38.11 -23.74 -19.62
CA GLU A 15 -38.60 -22.76 -20.58
C GLU A 15 -40.08 -22.45 -20.39
N VAL A 16 -40.39 -21.16 -20.23
CA VAL A 16 -41.76 -20.64 -20.19
C VAL A 16 -42.19 -20.23 -21.60
N TYR A 17 -43.45 -20.52 -21.95
CA TYR A 17 -44.01 -20.17 -23.25
C TYR A 17 -45.30 -19.36 -23.10
N TYR A 18 -45.44 -18.33 -23.92
CA TYR A 18 -46.66 -17.55 -24.10
C TYR A 18 -47.48 -18.12 -25.27
N VAL A 19 -48.76 -18.41 -25.05
CA VAL A 19 -49.66 -18.94 -26.08
C VAL A 19 -50.30 -17.79 -26.84
N GLN A 20 -50.03 -17.74 -28.14
CA GLN A 20 -50.58 -16.72 -29.03
C GLN A 20 -50.87 -17.27 -30.42
N ASN A 21 -52.04 -16.95 -30.97
CA ASN A 21 -52.48 -17.36 -32.31
C ASN A 21 -52.32 -18.87 -32.58
N GLY A 22 -52.60 -19.70 -31.57
CA GLY A 22 -52.47 -21.16 -31.66
C GLY A 22 -51.04 -21.68 -31.66
N THR A 23 -50.04 -20.84 -31.38
CA THR A 23 -48.63 -21.24 -31.22
C THR A 23 -48.14 -20.96 -29.80
N ARG A 24 -47.08 -21.67 -29.38
CA ARG A 24 -46.35 -21.38 -28.14
C ARG A 24 -45.07 -20.61 -28.49
N ARG A 25 -44.88 -19.47 -27.86
CA ARG A 25 -43.76 -18.56 -28.11
C ARG A 25 -42.87 -18.53 -26.89
N TRP A 26 -41.59 -18.85 -27.05
CA TRP A 26 -40.66 -18.88 -25.91
C TRP A 26 -40.48 -17.49 -25.32
N VAL A 27 -40.54 -17.39 -23.98
CA VAL A 27 -40.23 -16.18 -23.22
C VAL A 27 -38.75 -16.23 -22.82
N PRO A 28 -37.89 -15.38 -23.39
CA PRO A 28 -36.44 -15.55 -23.32
C PRO A 28 -35.81 -15.18 -21.98
N ASP A 29 -36.43 -14.28 -21.22
CA ASP A 29 -35.89 -13.78 -19.95
C ASP A 29 -36.98 -13.35 -18.95
N PRO A 30 -36.64 -13.22 -17.64
CA PRO A 30 -37.59 -12.84 -16.61
C PRO A 30 -38.19 -11.43 -16.78
N LEU A 31 -37.45 -10.49 -17.38
CA LEU A 31 -37.94 -9.12 -17.61
C LEU A 31 -39.05 -9.12 -18.66
N THR A 32 -38.88 -9.91 -19.72
CA THR A 32 -39.90 -10.15 -20.74
C THR A 32 -41.12 -10.84 -20.15
N LEU A 33 -40.93 -11.83 -19.26
CA LEU A 33 -42.04 -12.48 -18.54
C LEU A 33 -42.85 -11.48 -17.71
N GLN A 34 -42.18 -10.58 -17.00
CA GLN A 34 -42.82 -9.53 -16.20
C GLN A 34 -43.54 -8.49 -17.08
N ALA A 35 -42.99 -8.18 -18.27
CA ALA A 35 -43.60 -7.27 -19.22
C ALA A 35 -44.86 -7.84 -19.90
N VAL A 36 -44.91 -9.16 -20.12
CA VAL A 36 -46.07 -9.86 -20.68
C VAL A 36 -47.22 -9.96 -19.68
N ASP A 37 -46.94 -10.32 -18.42
CA ASP A 37 -47.93 -10.37 -17.34
C ASP A 37 -47.33 -9.83 -16.03
N PRO A 38 -47.93 -8.79 -15.41
CA PRO A 38 -47.42 -8.21 -14.17
C PRO A 38 -47.29 -9.19 -12.99
N ARG A 39 -48.04 -10.31 -13.02
CA ARG A 39 -47.94 -11.37 -12.01
C ARG A 39 -46.70 -12.25 -12.21
N SER A 40 -45.99 -12.11 -13.33
CA SER A 40 -44.76 -12.83 -13.69
C SER A 40 -44.93 -14.34 -13.48
N TRP A 41 -44.03 -14.98 -12.73
CA TRP A 41 -44.11 -16.40 -12.36
C TRP A 41 -45.44 -16.83 -11.73
N GLY A 42 -46.18 -15.91 -11.09
CA GLY A 42 -47.51 -16.18 -10.53
C GLY A 42 -48.60 -16.42 -11.58
N ALA A 43 -48.37 -16.05 -12.85
CA ALA A 43 -49.26 -16.33 -13.97
C ALA A 43 -48.92 -17.63 -14.72
N VAL A 44 -47.75 -18.23 -14.44
CA VAL A 44 -47.25 -19.41 -15.17
C VAL A 44 -47.95 -20.69 -14.70
N GLN A 45 -48.54 -21.41 -15.64
CA GLN A 45 -49.26 -22.67 -15.40
C GLN A 45 -48.39 -23.86 -15.78
N ARG A 46 -48.14 -24.78 -14.84
CA ARG A 46 -47.46 -26.04 -15.13
C ARG A 46 -48.42 -27.00 -15.82
N VAL A 47 -48.03 -27.52 -16.97
CA VAL A 47 -48.82 -28.44 -17.80
C VAL A 47 -48.02 -29.70 -18.13
N PRO A 48 -48.67 -30.85 -18.40
CA PRO A 48 -47.97 -32.03 -18.88
C PRO A 48 -47.15 -31.74 -20.15
N GLN A 49 -45.93 -32.28 -20.25
CA GLN A 49 -45.05 -32.06 -21.39
C GLN A 49 -45.71 -32.43 -22.75
N ALA A 50 -46.55 -33.48 -22.77
CA ALA A 50 -47.28 -33.88 -23.96
C ALA A 50 -48.29 -32.81 -24.43
N ASP A 51 -48.97 -32.14 -23.51
CA ASP A 51 -49.93 -31.07 -23.83
C ASP A 51 -49.21 -29.81 -24.30
N LEU A 52 -48.06 -29.48 -23.69
CA LEU A 52 -47.19 -28.40 -24.15
C LEU A 52 -46.71 -28.67 -25.59
N LEU A 53 -46.21 -29.88 -25.89
CA LEU A 53 -45.75 -30.32 -27.22
C LEU A 53 -46.85 -30.39 -28.28
N ALA A 54 -48.12 -30.48 -27.88
CA ALA A 54 -49.24 -30.43 -28.81
C ALA A 54 -49.50 -29.03 -29.37
N VAL A 55 -48.98 -27.96 -28.74
CA VAL A 55 -49.03 -26.59 -29.26
C VAL A 55 -47.81 -26.35 -30.18
N PRO A 56 -48.01 -26.01 -31.47
CA PRO A 56 -46.92 -25.71 -32.38
C PRO A 56 -46.00 -24.60 -31.86
N ALA A 57 -44.69 -24.74 -32.04
CA ALA A 57 -43.72 -23.69 -31.70
C ALA A 57 -43.84 -22.50 -32.67
N GLY A 58 -43.91 -21.29 -32.11
CA GLY A 58 -43.87 -20.02 -32.84
C GLY A 58 -42.55 -19.29 -32.67
N VAL A 59 -42.43 -18.10 -33.28
CA VAL A 59 -41.29 -17.19 -33.10
C VAL A 59 -41.19 -16.81 -31.60
N PRO A 60 -40.01 -16.83 -30.96
CA PRO A 60 -39.85 -16.35 -29.59
C PRO A 60 -40.32 -14.90 -29.40
N LEU A 61 -40.61 -14.51 -28.17
CA LEU A 61 -40.79 -13.10 -27.82
C LEU A 61 -39.43 -12.37 -27.82
N PRO A 62 -39.41 -11.03 -28.07
CA PRO A 62 -38.19 -10.25 -27.95
C PRO A 62 -37.66 -10.26 -26.51
N ALA A 63 -36.33 -10.31 -26.35
CA ALA A 63 -35.67 -10.27 -25.06
C ALA A 63 -35.53 -8.83 -24.55
N LEU A 64 -35.79 -8.62 -23.25
CA LEU A 64 -35.76 -7.32 -22.57
C LEU A 64 -34.48 -7.13 -21.73
N ASN A 65 -33.58 -8.13 -21.72
CA ASN A 65 -32.25 -8.00 -21.14
C ASN A 65 -31.42 -6.93 -21.88
N ASP A 66 -30.68 -6.14 -21.11
CA ASP A 66 -29.81 -5.07 -21.63
C ASP A 66 -28.88 -5.57 -22.74
N GLY A 67 -28.87 -4.85 -23.87
CA GLY A 67 -28.06 -5.19 -25.03
C GLY A 67 -28.80 -6.02 -26.10
N SER A 68 -30.04 -6.45 -25.85
CA SER A 68 -30.82 -7.21 -26.84
C SER A 68 -31.32 -6.30 -27.97
N LEU A 69 -31.11 -6.71 -29.22
CA LEU A 69 -31.55 -5.99 -30.41
C LEU A 69 -32.66 -6.76 -31.13
N SER A 70 -33.83 -6.15 -31.24
CA SER A 70 -35.00 -6.72 -31.92
C SER A 70 -35.21 -6.04 -33.27
N ILE A 71 -35.13 -6.81 -34.36
CA ILE A 71 -35.30 -6.31 -35.73
C ILE A 71 -36.61 -6.88 -36.27
N CYS A 72 -37.59 -6.00 -36.53
CA CYS A 72 -38.82 -6.38 -37.22
C CYS A 72 -38.64 -6.25 -38.74
N PRO A 73 -38.77 -7.34 -39.52
CA PRO A 73 -38.72 -7.26 -40.98
C PRO A 73 -39.84 -6.36 -41.51
N GLY A 74 -39.48 -5.21 -42.13
CA GLY A 74 -40.45 -4.24 -42.65
C GLY A 74 -41.12 -3.36 -41.59
N GLY A 75 -40.65 -3.38 -40.34
CA GLY A 75 -41.16 -2.57 -39.22
C GLY A 75 -40.04 -1.89 -38.42
N PRO A 76 -40.40 -1.19 -37.32
CA PRO A 76 -39.42 -0.54 -36.44
C PRO A 76 -38.51 -1.55 -35.73
N SER A 77 -37.25 -1.17 -35.49
CA SER A 77 -36.32 -1.94 -34.66
C SER A 77 -36.25 -1.37 -33.25
N TYR A 78 -35.99 -2.22 -32.25
CA TYR A 78 -35.93 -1.81 -30.85
C TYR A 78 -34.68 -2.36 -30.15
N PHE A 79 -34.12 -1.58 -29.23
CA PHE A 79 -32.98 -1.97 -28.41
C PHE A 79 -33.38 -2.00 -26.94
N ALA A 80 -33.05 -3.07 -26.23
CA ALA A 80 -33.36 -3.23 -24.81
C ALA A 80 -32.27 -2.60 -23.92
N ARG A 81 -32.67 -1.68 -23.03
CA ARG A 81 -31.80 -1.05 -22.02
C ARG A 81 -32.63 -0.63 -20.81
N GLY A 82 -32.10 -0.81 -19.60
CA GLY A 82 -32.76 -0.37 -18.36
C GLY A 82 -34.12 -1.01 -18.13
N GLY A 83 -34.34 -2.23 -18.66
CA GLY A 83 -35.63 -2.92 -18.57
C GLY A 83 -36.73 -2.34 -19.48
N GLN A 84 -36.37 -1.55 -20.50
CA GLN A 84 -37.29 -1.00 -21.50
C GLN A 84 -36.82 -1.28 -22.93
N PHE A 85 -37.76 -1.35 -23.87
CA PHE A 85 -37.51 -1.32 -25.30
C PHE A 85 -37.48 0.12 -25.79
N HIS A 86 -36.37 0.53 -26.38
CA HIS A 86 -36.20 1.85 -26.99
C HIS A 86 -36.26 1.74 -28.51
N LEU A 87 -37.10 2.54 -29.15
CA LEU A 87 -37.18 2.61 -30.61
C LEU A 87 -35.83 3.05 -31.20
N VAL A 88 -35.33 2.34 -32.20
CA VAL A 88 -34.15 2.74 -32.97
C VAL A 88 -34.60 3.71 -34.08
N PRO A 89 -34.17 4.98 -34.07
CA PRO A 89 -34.77 6.04 -34.87
C PRO A 89 -34.43 5.98 -36.36
N ASP A 90 -33.26 5.46 -36.73
CA ASP A 90 -32.75 5.45 -38.11
C ASP A 90 -31.74 4.32 -38.38
N ALA A 91 -31.38 4.18 -39.65
CA ALA A 91 -30.51 3.12 -40.14
C ALA A 91 -29.06 3.29 -39.69
N GLU A 92 -28.53 4.51 -39.57
CA GLU A 92 -27.18 4.75 -39.05
C GLU A 92 -27.06 4.36 -37.57
N THR A 93 -28.06 4.70 -36.76
CA THR A 93 -28.15 4.33 -35.34
C THR A 93 -28.22 2.82 -35.20
N LEU A 94 -29.08 2.17 -36.01
CA LEU A 94 -29.18 0.70 -36.05
C LEU A 94 -27.84 0.03 -36.42
N ALA A 95 -27.08 0.63 -37.34
CA ALA A 95 -25.77 0.11 -37.75
C ALA A 95 -24.71 0.20 -36.63
N SER A 96 -24.86 1.15 -35.69
CA SER A 96 -23.93 1.38 -34.59
C SER A 96 -24.12 0.47 -33.37
N LEU A 97 -25.27 -0.21 -33.27
CA LEU A 97 -25.62 -1.04 -32.11
C LEU A 97 -24.93 -2.41 -32.13
N PRO A 98 -24.65 -3.00 -30.95
CA PRO A 98 -24.10 -4.36 -30.84
C PRO A 98 -24.98 -5.39 -31.53
N ARG A 99 -24.37 -6.39 -32.18
CA ARG A 99 -25.08 -7.46 -32.92
C ARG A 99 -25.03 -8.83 -32.25
N ASP A 100 -24.56 -8.88 -31.01
CA ASP A 100 -24.28 -10.14 -30.31
C ASP A 100 -25.57 -10.86 -29.88
N HIS A 101 -26.68 -10.13 -29.74
CA HIS A 101 -27.98 -10.64 -29.32
C HIS A 101 -29.11 -10.09 -30.22
N VAL A 102 -29.10 -10.48 -31.49
CA VAL A 102 -30.11 -10.06 -32.48
C VAL A 102 -31.21 -11.11 -32.61
N ALA A 103 -32.47 -10.70 -32.41
CA ALA A 103 -33.63 -11.52 -32.68
C ALA A 103 -34.50 -10.89 -33.79
N SER A 104 -35.00 -11.73 -34.70
CA SER A 104 -36.08 -11.33 -35.60
C SER A 104 -37.40 -11.47 -34.86
N THR A 105 -38.18 -10.41 -34.81
CA THR A 105 -39.44 -10.35 -34.03
C THR A 105 -40.63 -9.99 -34.92
N LEU A 106 -41.84 -10.14 -34.39
CA LEU A 106 -43.08 -9.79 -35.09
C LEU A 106 -43.49 -8.37 -34.71
N THR A 107 -44.08 -7.63 -35.65
CA THR A 107 -44.56 -6.26 -35.42
C THR A 107 -45.58 -6.18 -34.26
N ASP A 108 -46.39 -7.22 -34.08
CA ASP A 108 -47.40 -7.30 -33.02
C ASP A 108 -46.81 -7.52 -31.61
N ASP A 109 -45.52 -7.87 -31.50
CA ASP A 109 -44.84 -8.12 -30.21
C ASP A 109 -44.82 -6.85 -29.36
N PHE A 110 -44.62 -5.70 -29.99
CA PHE A 110 -44.55 -4.41 -29.32
C PHE A 110 -45.94 -3.85 -28.96
N VAL A 111 -47.01 -4.44 -29.50
CA VAL A 111 -48.38 -4.17 -29.02
C VAL A 111 -48.63 -4.91 -27.70
N LEU A 112 -48.19 -6.17 -27.60
CA LEU A 112 -48.24 -6.96 -26.38
C LEU A 112 -47.37 -6.34 -25.28
N LEU A 113 -46.16 -5.90 -25.63
CA LEU A 113 -45.14 -5.40 -24.71
C LEU A 113 -45.15 -3.87 -24.54
N LYS A 114 -46.25 -3.21 -24.90
CA LYS A 114 -46.36 -1.73 -24.91
C LYS A 114 -45.98 -1.06 -23.59
N ALA A 115 -46.21 -1.73 -22.46
CA ALA A 115 -45.92 -1.18 -21.13
C ALA A 115 -44.41 -1.11 -20.83
N ALA A 116 -43.59 -1.84 -21.59
CA ALA A 116 -42.15 -1.84 -21.52
C ALA A 116 -41.50 -0.95 -22.60
N ILE A 117 -42.27 -0.21 -23.40
CA ILE A 117 -41.71 0.73 -24.37
C ILE A 117 -41.32 2.01 -23.65
N GLY A 118 -40.03 2.35 -23.72
CA GLY A 118 -39.47 3.61 -23.24
C GLY A 118 -39.36 4.66 -24.35
N ASP A 119 -38.70 5.78 -24.04
CA ASP A 119 -38.43 6.82 -25.02
C ASP A 119 -37.54 6.29 -26.16
N PRO A 120 -37.68 6.80 -27.42
CA PRO A 120 -36.80 6.43 -28.51
C PRO A 120 -35.32 6.68 -28.19
N LEU A 121 -34.42 5.89 -28.76
CA LEU A 121 -33.00 6.22 -28.74
C LEU A 121 -32.77 7.55 -29.48
N PRO A 122 -31.80 8.37 -29.05
CA PRO A 122 -31.38 9.51 -29.85
C PRO A 122 -30.74 9.02 -31.16
N SER A 123 -30.98 9.76 -32.24
CA SER A 123 -30.32 9.48 -33.52
C SER A 123 -28.83 9.76 -33.41
N VAL A 124 -27.98 8.88 -33.94
CA VAL A 124 -26.55 9.19 -34.13
C VAL A 124 -26.34 10.33 -35.15
N THR A 125 -27.36 10.65 -35.95
CA THR A 125 -27.35 11.77 -36.92
C THR A 125 -27.88 13.09 -36.33
N ASP A 126 -28.50 13.07 -35.14
CA ASP A 126 -28.98 14.27 -34.44
C ASP A 126 -27.89 14.98 -33.62
N THR A 127 -26.63 14.54 -33.69
CA THR A 127 -25.53 15.29 -33.07
C THR A 127 -25.17 16.50 -33.93
N SER A 128 -25.16 17.68 -33.31
CA SER A 128 -24.67 18.89 -33.99
C SER A 128 -23.24 18.65 -34.50
N ALA A 129 -22.90 19.25 -35.66
CA ALA A 129 -21.55 19.15 -36.22
C ALA A 129 -20.45 19.58 -35.22
N SER A 130 -20.79 20.45 -34.26
CA SER A 130 -19.92 20.85 -33.15
C SER A 130 -19.65 19.70 -32.17
N VAL A 131 -20.66 18.94 -31.74
CA VAL A 131 -20.48 17.78 -30.85
C VAL A 131 -19.64 16.69 -31.51
N ALA A 132 -19.88 16.40 -32.79
CA ALA A 132 -19.08 15.44 -33.55
C ALA A 132 -17.61 15.91 -33.70
N ALA A 133 -17.38 17.20 -33.93
CA ALA A 133 -16.03 17.76 -34.02
C ALA A 133 -15.28 17.70 -32.67
N ILE A 134 -15.98 17.88 -31.55
CA ILE A 134 -15.41 17.75 -30.20
C ILE A 134 -15.02 16.28 -29.93
N ASP A 135 -15.91 15.31 -30.18
CA ASP A 135 -15.60 13.88 -29.99
C ASP A 135 -14.41 13.44 -30.85
N ALA A 136 -14.39 13.84 -32.13
CA ALA A 136 -13.28 13.57 -33.04
C ALA A 136 -11.96 14.18 -32.54
N TYR A 137 -11.98 15.41 -32.02
CA TYR A 137 -10.81 16.05 -31.44
C TYR A 137 -10.31 15.30 -30.20
N ILE A 138 -11.19 14.98 -29.25
CA ILE A 138 -10.83 14.27 -28.01
C ILE A 138 -10.22 12.90 -28.31
N ARG A 139 -10.80 12.14 -29.27
CA ARG A 139 -10.26 10.85 -29.71
C ARG A 139 -8.91 10.94 -30.41
N SER A 140 -8.58 12.10 -30.98
CA SER A 140 -7.28 12.32 -31.62
C SER A 140 -6.14 12.53 -30.61
N LEU A 141 -6.46 12.82 -29.34
CA LEU A 141 -5.47 13.07 -28.30
C LEU A 141 -4.91 11.75 -27.77
N ALA A 142 -3.58 11.65 -27.75
CA ALA A 142 -2.90 10.51 -27.15
C ALA A 142 -3.13 10.46 -25.62
N PRO A 143 -3.23 9.26 -25.02
CA PRO A 143 -3.21 9.12 -23.58
C PRO A 143 -1.89 9.64 -22.99
N LEU A 144 -1.90 9.98 -21.71
CA LEU A 144 -0.70 10.36 -20.98
C LEU A 144 0.33 9.21 -21.00
N PRO A 145 1.62 9.52 -21.19
CA PRO A 145 2.66 8.51 -21.11
C PRO A 145 2.79 7.98 -19.69
N TYR A 146 3.00 6.67 -19.57
CA TYR A 146 3.33 6.01 -18.31
C TYR A 146 4.35 4.90 -18.57
N GLU A 147 5.20 4.66 -17.57
CA GLU A 147 6.13 3.55 -17.45
C GLU A 147 5.51 2.39 -16.65
N PRO A 148 5.83 1.12 -16.99
CA PRO A 148 5.45 -0.03 -16.17
C PRO A 148 6.17 -0.04 -14.82
N ASP A 149 5.66 -0.86 -13.90
CA ASP A 149 6.33 -1.14 -12.64
C ASP A 149 7.76 -1.64 -12.87
N SER A 150 8.71 -1.04 -12.15
CA SER A 150 10.11 -1.46 -12.23
C SER A 150 10.87 -1.14 -10.95
N ASP A 151 11.86 -1.97 -10.63
CA ASP A 151 12.90 -1.70 -9.63
C ASP A 151 14.23 -1.87 -10.34
N THR A 152 14.88 -0.77 -10.68
CA THR A 152 16.18 -0.79 -11.37
C THR A 152 17.28 -0.50 -10.37
N PRO A 153 18.05 -1.51 -9.93
CA PRO A 153 19.16 -1.29 -9.02
C PRO A 153 20.29 -0.51 -9.71
N GLY A 154 20.78 0.53 -9.04
CA GLY A 154 22.00 1.23 -9.40
C GLY A 154 23.26 0.48 -8.93
N PRO A 155 24.45 1.07 -9.12
CA PRO A 155 25.69 0.49 -8.63
C PRO A 155 25.69 0.41 -7.09
N LEU A 156 26.39 -0.60 -6.56
CA LEU A 156 26.74 -0.65 -5.15
C LEU A 156 27.76 0.44 -4.83
N VAL A 157 27.50 1.21 -3.78
CA VAL A 157 28.35 2.31 -3.34
C VAL A 157 28.72 2.08 -1.88
N LYS A 158 30.02 2.04 -1.58
CA LYS A 158 30.47 2.11 -0.18
C LYS A 158 30.22 3.52 0.35
N ARG A 159 29.50 3.62 1.47
CA ARG A 159 29.33 4.88 2.19
C ARG A 159 30.72 5.40 2.58
N PRO A 160 31.05 6.68 2.34
CA PRO A 160 32.33 7.24 2.77
C PRO A 160 32.50 7.17 4.29
N GLY A 161 33.68 6.73 4.74
CA GLY A 161 34.00 6.60 6.16
C GLY A 161 33.46 5.31 6.81
N VAL A 162 33.43 5.31 8.13
CA VAL A 162 32.86 4.24 8.95
C VAL A 162 31.60 4.76 9.64
N THR A 163 30.63 3.87 9.85
CA THR A 163 29.45 4.15 10.69
C THR A 163 29.60 3.36 11.98
N GLU A 164 29.56 4.02 13.14
CA GLU A 164 29.54 3.32 14.42
C GLU A 164 28.15 2.74 14.68
N VAL A 165 28.07 1.45 14.96
CA VAL A 165 26.84 0.73 15.30
C VAL A 165 27.09 -0.10 16.55
N ASP A 166 26.37 0.18 17.63
CA ASP A 166 26.58 -0.46 18.94
C ASP A 166 28.06 -0.44 19.40
N GLY A 167 28.77 0.68 19.16
CA GLY A 167 30.21 0.82 19.50
C GLY A 167 31.16 0.07 18.56
N VAL A 168 30.68 -0.44 17.42
CA VAL A 168 31.48 -1.12 16.40
C VAL A 168 31.46 -0.34 15.10
N ASP A 169 32.64 0.05 14.63
CA ASP A 169 32.80 0.65 13.30
C ASP A 169 32.46 -0.35 12.20
N VAL A 170 31.54 0.03 11.30
CA VAL A 170 31.17 -0.76 10.11
C VAL A 170 31.37 0.03 8.81
N GLU A 171 31.79 -0.69 7.77
CA GLU A 171 31.71 -0.26 6.36
C GLU A 171 30.33 -0.61 5.80
N VAL A 172 29.58 0.42 5.41
CA VAL A 172 28.23 0.26 4.86
C VAL A 172 28.29 0.28 3.35
N THR A 173 27.67 -0.70 2.70
CA THR A 173 27.43 -0.72 1.26
C THR A 173 25.97 -0.47 0.97
N GLU A 174 25.70 0.55 0.17
CA GLU A 174 24.37 1.01 -0.19
C GLU A 174 24.10 0.82 -1.68
N GLN A 175 22.83 0.75 -2.04
CA GLN A 175 22.37 0.75 -3.41
C GLN A 175 21.19 1.70 -3.56
N ARG A 176 21.29 2.64 -4.49
CA ARG A 176 20.11 3.40 -4.94
C ARG A 176 19.32 2.53 -5.89
N VAL A 177 18.02 2.39 -5.66
CA VAL A 177 17.13 1.64 -6.55
C VAL A 177 16.15 2.62 -7.17
N ARG A 178 16.19 2.79 -8.50
CA ARG A 178 15.17 3.56 -9.21
C ARG A 178 13.90 2.74 -9.25
N MET A 179 12.93 3.12 -8.42
CA MET A 179 11.66 2.43 -8.26
C MET A 179 10.57 3.21 -8.97
N SER A 180 9.88 2.56 -9.92
CA SER A 180 8.71 3.10 -10.63
C SER A 180 7.47 2.25 -10.32
N ARG A 181 6.35 2.90 -10.00
CA ARG A 181 5.05 2.25 -9.75
C ARG A 181 3.95 2.91 -10.57
N GLN A 182 3.13 2.09 -11.21
CA GLN A 182 1.93 2.50 -11.92
C GLN A 182 0.77 2.64 -10.93
N VAL A 183 0.09 3.78 -11.00
CA VAL A 183 -1.05 4.12 -10.16
C VAL A 183 -2.25 4.44 -11.05
N SER A 184 -3.40 3.84 -10.74
CA SER A 184 -4.70 4.14 -11.36
C SER A 184 -5.79 4.51 -10.35
N ASP A 185 -5.58 4.14 -9.09
CA ASP A 185 -6.38 4.56 -7.95
C ASP A 185 -5.55 5.54 -7.12
N PHE A 186 -5.99 6.79 -7.10
CA PHE A 186 -5.25 7.89 -6.52
C PHE A 186 -5.74 8.16 -5.10
N VAL A 187 -4.79 8.13 -4.16
CA VAL A 187 -5.03 8.46 -2.76
C VAL A 187 -4.58 9.89 -2.52
N GLU A 188 -5.48 10.70 -1.96
CA GLU A 188 -5.23 12.10 -1.65
C GLU A 188 -5.19 12.32 -0.14
N ILE A 189 -4.08 12.89 0.35
CA ILE A 189 -3.88 13.16 1.79
C ILE A 189 -4.60 14.45 2.18
N SER A 190 -4.72 15.39 1.24
CA SER A 190 -5.44 16.65 1.42
C SER A 190 -6.50 16.78 0.33
N PRO A 191 -7.71 16.23 0.54
CA PRO A 191 -8.77 16.23 -0.46
C PRO A 191 -9.05 17.65 -0.95
N ILE A 192 -9.22 17.80 -2.27
CA ILE A 192 -9.49 19.09 -2.92
C ILE A 192 -11.01 19.20 -3.12
N PRO A 193 -11.77 19.86 -2.23
CA PRO A 193 -13.21 19.65 -2.12
C PRO A 193 -14.01 20.19 -3.31
N ASP A 194 -13.45 21.14 -4.05
CA ASP A 194 -14.08 21.76 -5.22
C ASP A 194 -14.04 20.87 -6.47
N VAL A 195 -13.15 19.87 -6.53
CA VAL A 195 -12.94 19.02 -7.71
C VAL A 195 -13.09 17.52 -7.43
N MET A 196 -12.94 17.06 -6.17
CA MET A 196 -12.94 15.63 -5.82
C MET A 196 -14.36 15.06 -5.63
N TYR A 197 -15.13 15.01 -6.71
CA TYR A 197 -16.46 14.40 -6.78
C TYR A 197 -16.64 13.57 -8.07
N ALA A 198 -17.51 12.55 -8.04
CA ALA A 198 -17.72 11.69 -9.20
C ALA A 198 -18.41 12.47 -10.33
N GLY A 199 -17.83 12.43 -11.53
CA GLY A 199 -18.28 13.19 -12.70
C GLY A 199 -17.52 14.49 -12.94
N SER A 200 -16.71 14.94 -11.98
CA SER A 200 -15.81 16.10 -12.13
C SER A 200 -14.90 15.93 -13.35
N ALA A 201 -14.83 16.95 -14.22
CA ALA A 201 -13.92 16.97 -15.36
C ALA A 201 -12.61 17.65 -15.00
N VAL A 202 -11.50 17.06 -15.41
CA VAL A 202 -10.15 17.53 -15.08
C VAL A 202 -9.22 17.45 -16.29
N ALA A 203 -8.28 18.39 -16.37
CA ALA A 203 -7.23 18.36 -17.36
C ALA A 203 -6.26 17.20 -17.08
N GLY A 204 -6.03 16.32 -18.05
CA GLY A 204 -5.21 15.12 -17.85
C GLY A 204 -3.80 15.42 -17.34
N VAL A 205 -3.18 16.51 -17.79
CA VAL A 205 -1.84 16.92 -17.36
C VAL A 205 -1.73 17.18 -15.85
N SER A 206 -2.86 17.45 -15.19
CA SER A 206 -2.92 17.70 -13.75
C SER A 206 -2.93 16.43 -12.89
N VAL A 207 -3.35 15.29 -13.46
CA VAL A 207 -3.52 14.02 -12.75
C VAL A 207 -2.21 13.48 -12.18
N PRO A 208 -1.08 13.45 -12.92
CA PRO A 208 0.18 12.94 -12.39
C PRO A 208 0.69 13.66 -11.13
N GLY A 209 0.46 14.97 -11.06
CA GLY A 209 0.92 15.81 -9.96
C GLY A 209 -0.03 15.86 -8.75
N GLY A 210 -1.22 15.25 -8.83
CA GLY A 210 -2.24 15.26 -7.78
C GLY A 210 -3.00 16.58 -7.60
N ALA A 211 -2.50 17.68 -8.15
CA ALA A 211 -3.16 18.99 -8.12
C ALA A 211 -4.19 19.09 -9.25
N LEU A 212 -5.30 18.37 -9.11
CA LEU A 212 -6.36 18.28 -10.12
C LEU A 212 -6.83 19.67 -10.57
N ALA A 213 -6.76 19.93 -11.88
CA ALA A 213 -7.19 21.18 -12.49
C ALA A 213 -8.55 20.97 -13.17
N PRO A 214 -9.63 21.65 -12.73
CA PRO A 214 -10.97 21.44 -13.28
C PRO A 214 -11.11 21.97 -14.71
N ILE A 215 -11.93 21.29 -15.52
CA ILE A 215 -12.41 21.79 -16.82
C ILE A 215 -13.76 22.47 -16.59
N ALA A 216 -13.76 23.80 -16.56
CA ALA A 216 -14.93 24.61 -16.20
C ALA A 216 -15.86 24.89 -17.41
N LEU A 217 -16.22 23.83 -18.15
CA LEU A 217 -17.17 23.89 -19.27
C LEU A 217 -18.49 23.25 -18.87
N THR A 218 -19.60 23.69 -19.49
CA THR A 218 -20.91 23.08 -19.30
C THR A 218 -20.89 21.60 -19.71
N ARG A 219 -21.50 20.75 -18.89
CA ARG A 219 -21.41 19.29 -19.00
C ARG A 219 -22.77 18.72 -19.41
N ALA A 220 -22.76 17.70 -20.26
CA ALA A 220 -23.97 16.92 -20.57
C ALA A 220 -24.43 16.13 -19.32
N PRO A 221 -25.72 15.75 -19.23
CA PRO A 221 -26.24 14.97 -18.13
C PRO A 221 -25.52 13.63 -17.92
N GLY A 222 -25.65 13.10 -16.70
CA GLY A 222 -25.09 11.80 -16.33
C GLY A 222 -25.81 11.22 -15.11
N GLN A 223 -25.35 10.08 -14.65
CA GLN A 223 -25.88 9.44 -13.45
C GLN A 223 -24.77 9.19 -12.45
N ILE A 224 -25.04 9.45 -11.18
CA ILE A 224 -24.22 8.96 -10.07
C ILE A 224 -24.86 7.72 -9.49
N THR A 225 -24.03 6.76 -9.09
CA THR A 225 -24.47 5.50 -8.49
C THR A 225 -23.62 5.21 -7.26
N VAL A 226 -24.25 4.94 -6.12
CA VAL A 226 -23.56 4.37 -4.95
C VAL A 226 -23.31 2.89 -5.23
N THR A 227 -22.05 2.49 -5.38
CA THR A 227 -21.64 1.15 -5.83
C THR A 227 -21.30 0.19 -4.69
N THR A 228 -21.71 0.51 -3.47
CA THR A 228 -21.44 -0.29 -2.27
C THR A 228 -22.60 -1.24 -1.99
N ASP A 229 -22.30 -2.47 -1.56
CA ASP A 229 -23.33 -3.43 -1.16
C ASP A 229 -24.06 -2.90 0.08
N LEU A 230 -25.38 -2.68 -0.04
CA LEU A 230 -26.21 -2.16 1.04
C LEU A 230 -27.16 -3.24 1.53
N THR A 231 -27.22 -3.45 2.84
CA THR A 231 -28.22 -4.30 3.48
C THR A 231 -29.48 -3.51 3.76
N LEU A 232 -30.30 -3.31 2.72
CA LEU A 232 -31.55 -2.55 2.84
C LEU A 232 -32.76 -3.47 3.07
N PRO A 233 -33.70 -3.12 3.97
CA PRO A 233 -34.94 -3.87 4.17
C PRO A 233 -35.92 -3.76 2.98
N ALA A 234 -35.69 -2.82 2.05
CA ALA A 234 -36.47 -2.65 0.82
C ALA A 234 -35.54 -2.25 -0.34
N VAL A 235 -35.84 -2.69 -1.57
CA VAL A 235 -35.10 -2.32 -2.78
C VAL A 235 -35.30 -0.82 -3.05
N ARG A 236 -34.22 -0.05 -2.99
CA ARG A 236 -34.18 1.38 -3.33
C ARG A 236 -33.23 1.60 -4.51
N SER A 237 -33.49 2.63 -5.31
CA SER A 237 -32.54 3.03 -6.36
C SER A 237 -31.24 3.48 -5.70
N GLN A 238 -30.11 2.95 -6.18
CA GLN A 238 -28.79 3.41 -5.77
C GLN A 238 -28.24 4.50 -6.71
N SER A 239 -29.06 4.97 -7.66
CA SER A 239 -28.66 5.93 -8.68
C SER A 239 -29.52 7.18 -8.67
N LYS A 240 -28.89 8.32 -8.96
CA LYS A 240 -29.54 9.61 -9.17
C LYS A 240 -29.01 10.25 -10.45
N ARG A 241 -29.90 10.84 -11.25
CA ARG A 241 -29.53 11.59 -12.45
C ARG A 241 -29.03 12.99 -12.07
N LEU A 242 -27.96 13.42 -12.71
CA LEU A 242 -27.42 14.77 -12.65
C LEU A 242 -27.73 15.46 -13.98
N GLU A 243 -28.61 16.46 -13.96
CA GLU A 243 -28.88 17.29 -15.14
C GLU A 243 -27.64 18.10 -15.56
N ARG A 244 -26.83 18.51 -14.58
CA ARG A 244 -25.52 19.13 -14.78
C ARG A 244 -24.52 18.52 -13.81
N PRO A 245 -23.49 17.80 -14.28
CA PRO A 245 -22.41 17.26 -13.44
C PRO A 245 -21.47 18.33 -12.81
N ASP A 246 -22.02 19.37 -12.19
CA ASP A 246 -21.32 20.37 -11.39
C ASP A 246 -21.36 20.03 -9.89
N LEU A 247 -20.50 20.66 -9.10
CA LEU A 247 -20.39 20.39 -7.65
C LEU A 247 -21.72 20.60 -6.89
N PRO A 248 -22.46 21.72 -7.06
CA PRO A 248 -23.74 21.89 -6.38
C PRO A 248 -24.75 20.78 -6.68
N SER A 249 -24.96 20.46 -7.97
CA SER A 249 -25.91 19.43 -8.37
C SER A 249 -25.50 18.05 -7.86
N TYR A 250 -24.19 17.77 -7.83
CA TYR A 250 -23.66 16.54 -7.24
C TYR A 250 -23.94 16.44 -5.74
N VAL A 251 -23.66 17.51 -4.98
CA VAL A 251 -23.85 17.54 -3.52
C VAL A 251 -25.33 17.35 -3.17
N ASP A 252 -26.23 18.04 -3.85
CA ASP A 252 -27.67 17.92 -3.63
C ASP A 252 -28.16 16.49 -3.94
N ALA A 253 -27.77 15.94 -5.09
CA ALA A 253 -28.13 14.59 -5.50
C ALA A 253 -27.55 13.51 -4.58
N LEU A 254 -26.30 13.68 -4.12
CA LEU A 254 -25.67 12.76 -3.20
C LEU A 254 -26.35 12.81 -1.83
N ASN A 255 -26.67 13.99 -1.29
CA ASN A 255 -27.36 14.11 -0.01
C ASN A 255 -28.73 13.42 -0.04
N GLU A 256 -29.54 13.64 -1.09
CA GLU A 256 -30.80 12.91 -1.26
C GLU A 256 -30.58 11.39 -1.30
N LEU A 257 -29.59 10.94 -2.07
CA LEU A 257 -29.28 9.52 -2.21
C LEU A 257 -28.80 8.91 -0.88
N LEU A 258 -27.99 9.62 -0.09
CA LEU A 258 -27.52 9.17 1.23
C LEU A 258 -28.64 9.17 2.27
N ASP A 259 -29.55 10.14 2.24
CA ASP A 259 -30.74 10.17 3.11
C ASP A 259 -31.68 8.99 2.85
N GLU A 260 -31.83 8.61 1.58
CA GLU A 260 -32.60 7.46 1.16
C GLU A 260 -31.91 6.12 1.47
N LEU A 261 -30.62 6.01 1.19
CA LEU A 261 -29.90 4.74 1.28
C LEU A 261 -29.34 4.46 2.68
N LYS A 262 -29.07 5.49 3.48
CA LYS A 262 -28.39 5.38 4.78
C LYS A 262 -27.22 4.38 4.76
N PRO A 263 -26.25 4.55 3.84
CA PRO A 263 -25.22 3.54 3.59
C PRO A 263 -24.26 3.32 4.76
N THR A 264 -24.34 4.16 5.81
CA THR A 264 -23.64 3.96 7.08
C THR A 264 -24.01 2.66 7.81
N ASP A 265 -25.14 2.03 7.44
CA ASP A 265 -25.55 0.71 7.94
C ASP A 265 -24.83 -0.44 7.19
N SER A 266 -24.09 -0.15 6.11
CA SER A 266 -23.26 -1.14 5.42
C SER A 266 -21.99 -1.44 6.19
N ALA A 267 -21.53 -2.70 6.13
CA ALA A 267 -20.23 -3.08 6.66
C ALA A 267 -19.14 -2.42 5.80
N ALA A 268 -18.55 -1.33 6.31
CA ALA A 268 -17.51 -0.59 5.62
C ALA A 268 -16.40 -1.52 5.12
N ALA A 269 -16.03 -1.41 3.84
CA ALA A 269 -14.96 -2.23 3.29
C ALA A 269 -13.61 -1.78 3.87
N MET A 270 -13.00 -2.67 4.65
CA MET A 270 -11.73 -2.42 5.32
C MET A 270 -10.59 -3.02 4.51
N SER A 271 -9.56 -2.23 4.22
CA SER A 271 -8.31 -2.73 3.66
C SER A 271 -7.12 -2.25 4.48
N TYR A 272 -6.14 -3.14 4.58
CA TYR A 272 -4.93 -2.90 5.36
C TYR A 272 -3.72 -3.42 4.60
N ARG A 273 -2.68 -2.61 4.50
CA ARG A 273 -1.42 -2.96 3.82
C ARG A 273 -0.23 -2.41 4.60
N LEU A 274 0.82 -3.21 4.72
CA LEU A 274 2.08 -2.84 5.37
C LEU A 274 3.27 -3.15 4.48
N GLU A 275 4.19 -2.21 4.34
CA GLU A 275 5.45 -2.41 3.62
C GLU A 275 6.63 -1.98 4.47
N LYS A 276 7.74 -2.70 4.33
CA LYS A 276 9.01 -2.17 4.81
C LYS A 276 9.40 -1.06 3.85
N ILE A 277 9.83 0.06 4.38
CA ILE A 277 10.34 1.17 3.58
C ILE A 277 11.72 1.56 4.05
N ASN A 278 12.51 2.11 3.13
CA ASN A 278 13.81 2.68 3.43
C ASN A 278 13.79 4.21 3.36
N THR A 279 12.82 4.77 2.65
CA THR A 279 12.57 6.22 2.57
C THR A 279 11.06 6.46 2.66
N LEU A 280 10.65 7.62 3.18
CA LEU A 280 9.23 7.97 3.22
C LEU A 280 8.64 8.04 1.81
N GLU A 281 9.40 8.56 0.85
CA GLU A 281 9.03 8.65 -0.56
C GLU A 281 8.77 7.27 -1.17
N GLN A 282 9.55 6.24 -0.81
CA GLN A 282 9.27 4.86 -1.20
C GLN A 282 7.91 4.40 -0.69
N GLY A 283 7.56 4.71 0.56
CA GLY A 283 6.23 4.41 1.12
C GLY A 283 5.13 5.11 0.34
N MET A 284 5.24 6.43 0.18
CA MET A 284 4.25 7.21 -0.55
C MET A 284 4.02 6.71 -1.99
N VAL A 285 5.09 6.37 -2.72
CA VAL A 285 4.99 5.79 -4.06
C VAL A 285 4.40 4.37 -4.05
N SER A 286 4.82 3.50 -3.12
CA SER A 286 4.35 2.10 -3.04
C SER A 286 2.85 1.98 -2.77
N PHE A 287 2.29 2.98 -2.10
CA PHE A 287 0.87 3.02 -1.70
C PHE A 287 0.04 4.01 -2.53
N GLY A 288 0.61 4.64 -3.57
CA GLY A 288 -0.15 5.51 -4.48
C GLY A 288 -0.54 6.89 -3.92
N LEU A 289 0.13 7.37 -2.86
CA LEU A 289 -0.17 8.67 -2.23
C LEU A 289 0.46 9.84 -2.96
N ASN A 290 -0.32 10.90 -3.22
CA ASN A 290 0.17 12.14 -3.82
C ASN A 290 1.27 12.76 -2.93
N LEU A 291 2.43 13.08 -3.54
CA LEU A 291 3.63 13.57 -2.84
C LEU A 291 3.56 15.06 -2.44
N LYS A 292 2.60 15.82 -2.98
CA LYS A 292 2.46 17.26 -2.69
C LYS A 292 1.66 17.46 -1.42
N GLY A 293 2.22 18.25 -0.49
CA GLY A 293 1.52 18.69 0.72
C GLY A 293 1.72 17.80 1.96
N SER A 294 2.85 17.11 2.11
CA SER A 294 3.04 16.18 3.23
C SER A 294 2.87 16.88 4.59
N GLY A 295 1.77 16.60 5.29
CA GLY A 295 1.56 16.88 6.73
C GLY A 295 2.47 16.07 7.66
N TRP A 296 3.55 15.50 7.10
CA TRP A 296 4.60 14.78 7.79
C TRP A 296 5.75 15.75 8.06
N ASN A 297 6.08 15.93 9.33
CA ASN A 297 7.14 16.82 9.78
C ASN A 297 8.50 16.40 9.17
N VAL A 298 9.37 17.36 8.88
CA VAL A 298 10.69 17.14 8.24
C VAL A 298 11.57 16.16 9.04
N ASP A 299 11.38 16.11 10.36
CA ASP A 299 12.11 15.21 11.27
C ASP A 299 11.81 13.73 11.02
N ALA A 300 10.57 13.39 10.64
CA ALA A 300 10.19 12.02 10.28
C ALA A 300 10.83 11.55 8.96
N LYS A 301 11.35 12.46 8.13
CA LYS A 301 12.13 12.12 6.92
C LYS A 301 13.61 11.92 7.22
N ALA A 302 14.13 12.55 8.27
CA ALA A 302 15.55 12.51 8.64
C ALA A 302 15.93 11.24 9.42
N SER A 303 15.04 10.71 10.27
CA SER A 303 15.29 9.50 11.09
C SER A 303 15.38 8.20 10.26
N LEU A 304 14.68 8.13 9.13
CA LEU A 304 14.53 6.90 8.32
C LEU A 304 15.80 6.49 7.56
N ASN A 305 16.68 7.44 7.24
CA ASN A 305 17.76 7.23 6.27
C ASN A 305 19.12 6.85 6.92
N GLY A 306 19.19 6.76 8.25
CA GLY A 306 20.49 6.71 8.95
C GLY A 306 20.68 5.58 9.95
N ASN A 307 19.60 5.08 10.57
CA ASN A 307 19.74 4.16 11.69
C ASN A 307 19.80 2.69 11.23
N LEU A 308 21.01 2.11 11.29
CA LEU A 308 21.26 0.74 10.86
C LEU A 308 20.65 -0.32 11.79
N THR A 309 20.34 0.04 13.03
CA THR A 309 19.75 -0.87 14.03
C THR A 309 18.23 -0.86 14.01
N HIS A 310 17.59 0.03 13.25
CA HIS A 310 16.13 0.14 13.18
C HIS A 310 15.56 -0.41 11.87
N SER A 311 14.30 -0.85 11.93
CA SER A 311 13.45 -1.10 10.76
C SER A 311 12.31 -0.12 10.72
N THR A 312 12.01 0.37 9.52
CA THR A 312 10.84 1.21 9.28
C THR A 312 9.76 0.48 8.49
N VAL A 313 8.54 0.52 9.00
CA VAL A 313 7.34 0.00 8.35
C VAL A 313 6.37 1.14 8.06
N PHE A 314 5.91 1.22 6.81
CA PHE A 314 4.83 2.10 6.38
C PHE A 314 3.54 1.29 6.27
N GLY A 315 2.48 1.74 6.93
CA GLY A 315 1.17 1.12 6.91
C GLY A 315 0.12 2.05 6.35
N MET A 316 -0.81 1.50 5.55
CA MET A 316 -2.02 2.19 5.13
C MET A 316 -3.21 1.32 5.49
N PHE A 317 -4.12 1.92 6.26
CA PHE A 317 -5.42 1.38 6.57
C PHE A 317 -6.48 2.28 5.94
N SER A 318 -7.48 1.70 5.30
CA SER A 318 -8.62 2.44 4.79
C SER A 318 -9.93 1.73 5.10
N GLN A 319 -10.92 2.54 5.43
CA GLN A 319 -12.31 2.17 5.68
C GLN A 319 -13.16 2.90 4.65
N ALA A 320 -13.58 2.21 3.59
CA ALA A 320 -14.51 2.77 2.63
C ALA A 320 -15.93 2.62 3.16
N TYR A 321 -16.61 3.75 3.42
CA TYR A 321 -18.01 3.76 3.83
C TYR A 321 -18.93 3.55 2.63
N TYR A 322 -18.68 4.29 1.56
CA TYR A 322 -19.35 4.08 0.28
C TYR A 322 -18.48 4.57 -0.87
N GLN A 323 -18.78 4.10 -2.07
CA GLN A 323 -18.17 4.59 -3.31
C GLN A 323 -19.26 5.13 -4.23
N VAL A 324 -18.99 6.27 -4.87
CA VAL A 324 -19.87 6.87 -5.86
C VAL A 324 -19.21 6.79 -7.22
N ALA A 325 -19.86 6.17 -8.19
CA ALA A 325 -19.44 6.12 -9.59
C ALA A 325 -20.24 7.09 -10.43
N PHE A 326 -19.64 7.63 -11.50
CA PHE A 326 -20.33 8.47 -12.48
C PHE A 326 -20.39 7.77 -13.84
N THR A 327 -21.58 7.74 -14.42
CA THR A 327 -21.87 7.22 -15.76
C THR A 327 -22.42 8.35 -16.63
N PRO A 328 -21.66 8.84 -17.64
CA PRO A 328 -22.18 9.81 -18.61
C PRO A 328 -23.36 9.23 -19.40
N GLU A 329 -24.34 10.07 -19.75
CA GLU A 329 -25.43 9.70 -20.64
C GLU A 329 -25.01 9.81 -22.12
N GLY A 330 -25.85 9.27 -23.01
CA GLY A 330 -25.60 9.20 -24.45
C GLY A 330 -25.02 7.86 -24.93
N SER A 331 -25.10 7.64 -26.24
CA SER A 331 -24.46 6.52 -26.95
C SER A 331 -23.98 7.00 -28.33
N PRO A 332 -22.68 7.32 -28.50
CA PRO A 332 -21.61 7.26 -27.51
C PRO A 332 -21.82 8.27 -26.36
N PRO A 333 -21.17 8.07 -25.19
CA PRO A 333 -21.28 8.99 -24.08
C PRO A 333 -20.92 10.44 -24.45
N GLN A 334 -21.75 11.38 -24.04
CA GLN A 334 -21.52 12.81 -24.22
C GLN A 334 -21.01 13.41 -22.91
N PHE A 335 -19.92 14.18 -22.98
CA PHE A 335 -19.32 14.80 -21.79
C PHE A 335 -19.62 16.30 -21.69
N PHE A 336 -19.67 17.01 -22.81
CA PHE A 336 -19.92 18.45 -22.86
C PHE A 336 -21.35 18.72 -23.33
N ALA A 337 -21.95 19.80 -22.83
CA ALA A 337 -23.27 20.23 -23.28
C ALA A 337 -23.23 20.73 -24.72
N ASP A 338 -24.39 20.76 -25.39
CA ASP A 338 -24.50 21.12 -26.82
C ASP A 338 -24.05 22.56 -27.14
N ASP A 339 -24.02 23.44 -26.13
CA ASP A 339 -23.60 24.82 -26.25
C ASP A 339 -22.08 25.02 -26.20
N VAL A 340 -21.32 23.97 -25.85
CA VAL A 340 -19.86 24.00 -25.80
C VAL A 340 -19.26 23.92 -27.20
N THR A 341 -18.28 24.79 -27.46
CA THR A 341 -17.56 24.85 -28.72
C THR A 341 -16.22 24.10 -28.68
N LEU A 342 -15.73 23.70 -29.86
CA LEU A 342 -14.41 23.05 -29.97
C LEU A 342 -13.26 23.95 -29.49
N ASP A 343 -13.34 25.25 -29.71
CA ASP A 343 -12.28 26.18 -29.30
C ASP A 343 -12.21 26.33 -27.77
N GLU A 344 -13.36 26.27 -27.08
CA GLU A 344 -13.40 26.21 -25.62
C GLU A 344 -12.79 24.91 -25.10
N VAL A 345 -13.10 23.76 -25.71
CA VAL A 345 -12.48 22.48 -25.34
C VAL A 345 -10.96 22.53 -25.54
N LYS A 346 -10.47 23.13 -26.64
CA LYS A 346 -9.04 23.28 -26.92
C LYS A 346 -8.31 24.19 -25.91
N ALA A 347 -9.01 25.08 -25.21
CA ALA A 347 -8.42 25.87 -24.14
C ALA A 347 -8.04 25.01 -22.92
N TYR A 348 -8.70 23.87 -22.71
CA TYR A 348 -8.49 22.96 -21.58
C TYR A 348 -7.81 21.63 -21.96
N ALA A 349 -7.84 21.25 -23.24
CA ALA A 349 -7.37 19.96 -23.72
C ALA A 349 -6.50 20.09 -24.96
N GLY A 350 -5.43 19.30 -25.03
CA GLY A 350 -4.50 19.29 -26.16
C GLY A 350 -3.48 18.17 -26.12
N PRO A 351 -2.48 18.18 -27.02
CA PRO A 351 -1.38 17.22 -26.98
C PRO A 351 -0.73 17.17 -25.59
N ASN A 352 -0.52 15.97 -25.05
CA ASN A 352 -0.04 15.72 -23.68
C ASN A 352 -0.95 16.23 -22.55
N ASN A 353 -2.17 16.65 -22.88
CA ASN A 353 -3.20 17.06 -21.93
C ASN A 353 -4.59 16.59 -22.40
N PRO A 354 -4.83 15.28 -22.53
CA PRO A 354 -6.16 14.75 -22.86
C PRO A 354 -7.15 15.08 -21.72
N PRO A 355 -8.43 15.37 -22.03
CA PRO A 355 -9.43 15.64 -21.01
C PRO A 355 -9.88 14.35 -20.32
N CYS A 356 -10.07 14.44 -19.01
CA CYS A 356 -10.38 13.31 -18.15
C CYS A 356 -11.57 13.63 -17.25
N TYR A 357 -12.13 12.61 -16.62
CA TYR A 357 -13.13 12.77 -15.57
C TYR A 357 -12.90 11.79 -14.42
N LEU A 358 -13.33 12.17 -13.21
CA LEU A 358 -13.34 11.29 -12.05
C LEU A 358 -14.50 10.30 -12.23
N SER A 359 -14.18 9.05 -12.55
CA SER A 359 -15.18 8.01 -12.81
C SER A 359 -15.75 7.41 -11.53
N SER A 360 -14.99 7.46 -10.45
CA SER A 360 -15.44 7.02 -9.13
C SER A 360 -14.68 7.74 -8.02
N VAL A 361 -15.36 7.99 -6.92
CA VAL A 361 -14.80 8.56 -5.70
C VAL A 361 -15.22 7.71 -4.51
N THR A 362 -14.25 7.27 -3.72
CA THR A 362 -14.46 6.50 -2.51
C THR A 362 -14.48 7.45 -1.32
N TYR A 363 -15.55 7.36 -0.54
CA TYR A 363 -15.81 8.15 0.66
C TYR A 363 -15.60 7.28 1.88
N GLY A 364 -14.85 7.80 2.85
CA GLY A 364 -14.47 6.99 4.00
C GLY A 364 -13.42 7.64 4.86
N ARG A 365 -12.64 6.78 5.51
CA ARG A 365 -11.53 7.15 6.38
C ARG A 365 -10.27 6.42 5.96
N MET A 366 -9.13 7.06 6.10
CA MET A 366 -7.83 6.44 5.91
C MET A 366 -6.89 6.80 7.07
N VAL A 367 -6.08 5.85 7.48
CA VAL A 367 -5.01 6.01 8.46
C VAL A 367 -3.71 5.55 7.83
N ILE A 368 -2.70 6.41 7.91
CA ILE A 368 -1.34 6.08 7.51
C ILE A 368 -0.49 5.99 8.77
N LEU A 369 0.25 4.89 8.92
CA LEU A 369 1.17 4.68 10.03
C LEU A 369 2.60 4.68 9.50
N LEU A 370 3.48 5.40 10.18
CA LEU A 370 4.91 5.29 10.05
C LEU A 370 5.45 4.74 11.36
N VAL A 371 6.07 3.57 11.33
CA VAL A 371 6.60 2.90 12.50
C VAL A 371 8.09 2.70 12.33
N ASP A 372 8.86 3.16 13.30
CA ASP A 372 10.31 3.03 13.34
C ASP A 372 10.71 2.37 14.67
N GLY A 373 11.50 1.30 14.64
CA GLY A 373 11.85 0.61 15.87
C GLY A 373 13.01 -0.36 15.73
N GLU A 374 13.52 -0.80 16.88
CA GLU A 374 14.68 -1.72 17.00
C GLU A 374 14.36 -3.17 16.59
N ALA A 375 13.08 -3.52 16.46
CA ALA A 375 12.67 -4.84 16.04
C ALA A 375 12.80 -4.99 14.52
N SER A 376 12.84 -6.23 14.03
CA SER A 376 12.83 -6.49 12.60
C SER A 376 11.53 -6.01 11.95
N SER A 377 11.59 -5.69 10.64
CA SER A 377 10.41 -5.29 9.89
C SER A 377 9.29 -6.35 9.93
N LEU A 378 9.64 -7.63 10.03
CA LEU A 378 8.68 -8.73 10.19
C LEU A 378 7.95 -8.68 11.53
N GLU A 379 8.68 -8.49 12.64
CA GLU A 379 8.10 -8.38 13.98
C GLU A 379 7.22 -7.14 14.10
N ILE A 380 7.65 -6.00 13.56
CA ILE A 380 6.85 -4.76 13.54
C ILE A 380 5.56 -4.99 12.76
N LYS A 381 5.65 -5.58 11.55
CA LYS A 381 4.45 -5.90 10.75
C LYS A 381 3.51 -6.85 11.47
N ALA A 382 4.04 -7.86 12.17
CA ALA A 382 3.26 -8.81 12.95
C ALA A 382 2.54 -8.11 14.13
N ALA A 383 3.24 -7.25 14.87
CA ALA A 383 2.66 -6.50 15.97
C ALA A 383 1.55 -5.53 15.52
N LEU A 384 1.75 -4.82 14.39
CA LEU A 384 0.72 -3.93 13.82
C LEU A 384 -0.49 -4.72 13.31
N SER A 385 -0.26 -5.83 12.60
CA SER A 385 -1.33 -6.73 12.16
C SER A 385 -2.10 -7.32 13.34
N GLY A 386 -1.39 -7.70 14.40
CA GLY A 386 -1.98 -8.17 15.66
C GLY A 386 -2.82 -7.10 16.34
N ALA A 387 -2.34 -5.85 16.39
CA ALA A 387 -3.10 -4.72 16.91
C ALA A 387 -4.38 -4.46 16.12
N TRP A 388 -4.29 -4.58 14.80
CA TRP A 388 -5.43 -4.47 13.89
C TRP A 388 -6.48 -5.56 14.13
N THR A 389 -6.09 -6.83 14.09
CA THR A 389 -6.98 -7.97 14.32
C THR A 389 -7.61 -7.92 15.72
N ALA A 390 -6.86 -7.53 16.74
CA ALA A 390 -7.35 -7.31 18.09
C ALA A 390 -8.40 -6.18 18.16
N ALA A 391 -8.21 -5.09 17.41
CA ALA A 391 -9.18 -4.00 17.35
C ALA A 391 -10.51 -4.46 16.73
N VAL A 392 -10.45 -5.14 15.57
CA VAL A 392 -11.63 -5.64 14.85
C VAL A 392 -12.38 -6.72 15.65
N SER A 393 -11.66 -7.62 16.31
CA SER A 393 -12.25 -8.68 17.16
C SER A 393 -12.73 -8.20 18.54
N GLY A 394 -12.47 -6.94 18.90
CA GLY A 394 -12.84 -6.40 20.20
C GLY A 394 -11.96 -6.84 21.38
N ALA A 395 -10.81 -7.49 21.13
CA ALA A 395 -9.92 -8.00 22.17
C ALA A 395 -9.47 -6.91 23.16
N ALA A 396 -9.38 -7.23 24.46
CA ALA A 396 -9.08 -6.25 25.50
C ALA A 396 -7.61 -5.76 25.50
N SER A 397 -6.67 -6.60 25.07
CA SER A 397 -5.24 -6.29 25.09
C SER A 397 -4.46 -7.06 24.02
N LEU A 398 -3.25 -6.59 23.72
CA LEU A 398 -2.28 -7.29 22.85
C LEU A 398 -1.49 -8.34 23.64
N SER A 399 -0.94 -9.32 22.93
CA SER A 399 0.01 -10.28 23.51
C SER A 399 1.26 -9.57 24.06
N ALA A 400 1.91 -10.18 25.05
CA ALA A 400 3.13 -9.64 25.64
C ALA A 400 4.25 -9.45 24.60
N GLU A 401 4.32 -10.34 23.61
CA GLU A 401 5.25 -10.27 22.49
C GLU A 401 5.02 -9.01 21.64
N TYR A 402 3.78 -8.75 21.20
CA TYR A 402 3.46 -7.55 20.42
C TYR A 402 3.69 -6.27 21.23
N LYS A 403 3.38 -6.28 22.52
CA LYS A 403 3.68 -5.16 23.42
C LYS A 403 5.18 -4.88 23.52
N ASN A 404 6.01 -5.92 23.62
CA ASN A 404 7.47 -5.77 23.69
C ASN A 404 8.05 -5.18 22.39
N THR A 405 7.53 -5.59 21.23
CA THR A 405 7.90 -5.01 19.94
C THR A 405 7.52 -3.53 19.86
N LEU A 406 6.27 -3.20 20.21
CA LEU A 406 5.77 -1.82 20.17
C LEU A 406 6.47 -0.92 21.19
N ALA A 407 6.81 -1.42 22.38
CA ALA A 407 7.52 -0.64 23.40
C ALA A 407 8.92 -0.16 22.95
N ARG A 408 9.50 -0.84 21.95
CA ARG A 408 10.79 -0.49 21.31
C ARG A 408 10.59 0.13 19.93
N SER A 409 9.43 0.74 19.70
CA SER A 409 9.06 1.39 18.44
C SER A 409 8.46 2.79 18.71
N SER A 410 8.68 3.71 17.79
CA SER A 410 7.95 4.96 17.65
C SER A 410 6.88 4.79 16.56
N VAL A 411 5.65 5.22 16.86
CA VAL A 411 4.52 5.14 15.91
C VAL A 411 3.98 6.54 15.67
N THR A 412 4.04 6.98 14.42
CA THR A 412 3.40 8.23 13.96
C THR A 412 2.21 7.87 13.08
N ALA A 413 1.07 8.52 13.31
CA ALA A 413 -0.16 8.27 12.59
C ALA A 413 -0.70 9.54 11.92
N VAL A 414 -1.10 9.46 10.67
CA VAL A 414 -1.86 10.51 9.98
C VAL A 414 -3.25 9.97 9.67
N VAL A 415 -4.29 10.73 10.01
CA VAL A 415 -5.68 10.38 9.74
C VAL A 415 -6.24 11.29 8.66
N ILE A 416 -6.86 10.71 7.63
CA ILE A 416 -7.51 11.40 6.52
C ILE A 416 -9.00 11.01 6.56
N GLY A 417 -9.88 12.00 6.44
CA GLY A 417 -11.34 11.81 6.49
C GLY A 417 -11.96 11.71 7.88
N GLY A 418 -11.58 12.64 8.75
CA GLY A 418 -12.19 12.90 10.05
C GLY A 418 -11.96 14.34 10.50
N SER A 419 -12.45 14.70 11.70
CA SER A 419 -12.42 16.08 12.24
C SER A 419 -11.03 16.62 12.61
N SER A 420 -9.95 15.82 12.51
CA SER A 420 -8.63 16.16 13.03
C SER A 420 -7.68 16.87 12.04
N GLY A 421 -8.01 16.95 10.74
CA GLY A 421 -7.08 17.45 9.73
C GLY A 421 -5.85 16.54 9.54
N ALA A 422 -5.08 16.78 8.47
CA ALA A 422 -3.92 15.98 8.09
C ALA A 422 -2.64 16.36 8.87
N ALA A 423 -2.69 16.33 10.21
CA ALA A 423 -1.50 16.46 11.06
C ALA A 423 -1.10 15.07 11.58
N GLY A 424 0.19 14.74 11.53
CA GLY A 424 0.71 13.49 12.09
C GLY A 424 0.75 13.54 13.61
N ASP A 425 -0.02 12.67 14.26
CA ASP A 425 -0.01 12.49 15.71
C ASP A 425 0.96 11.36 16.09
N ILE A 426 1.85 11.64 17.03
CA ILE A 426 2.71 10.61 17.64
C ILE A 426 1.86 9.84 18.65
N ILE A 427 1.84 8.51 18.54
CA ILE A 427 1.20 7.64 19.52
C ILE A 427 2.21 7.36 20.63
N GLU A 428 2.13 8.13 21.72
CA GLU A 428 2.92 7.89 22.93
C GLU A 428 2.62 6.51 23.52
N ASP A 429 3.64 5.82 24.04
CA ASP A 429 3.54 4.47 24.60
C ASP A 429 2.69 3.50 23.73
N PRO A 430 3.12 3.21 22.50
CA PRO A 430 2.33 2.43 21.56
C PRO A 430 2.04 1.01 22.05
N ALA A 431 2.84 0.45 22.96
CA ALA A 431 2.59 -0.84 23.59
C ALA A 431 1.26 -0.91 24.34
N ASN A 432 0.84 0.20 24.96
CA ASN A 432 -0.41 0.28 25.71
C ASN A 432 -1.50 1.06 24.95
N ASN A 433 -1.13 2.03 24.14
CA ASN A 433 -2.07 2.97 23.55
C ASN A 433 -2.51 2.64 22.12
N LEU A 434 -1.70 1.90 21.34
CA LEU A 434 -2.01 1.67 19.92
C LEU A 434 -3.34 0.95 19.71
N LEU A 435 -3.61 -0.12 20.45
CA LEU A 435 -4.88 -0.88 20.30
C LEU A 435 -6.10 0.00 20.59
N GLY A 436 -6.06 0.77 21.68
CA GLY A 436 -7.13 1.70 22.03
C GLY A 436 -7.28 2.81 21.00
N TRP A 437 -6.16 3.33 20.47
CA TRP A 437 -6.16 4.32 19.43
C TRP A 437 -6.78 3.80 18.13
N VAL A 438 -6.37 2.60 17.66
CA VAL A 438 -6.94 1.97 16.45
C VAL A 438 -8.43 1.75 16.63
N LYS A 439 -8.88 1.21 17.78
CA LYS A 439 -10.31 1.02 18.08
C LYS A 439 -11.11 2.32 17.96
N LYS A 440 -10.59 3.45 18.47
CA LYS A 440 -11.23 4.76 18.31
C LYS A 440 -11.35 5.17 16.84
N GLN A 441 -10.40 4.80 15.99
CA GLN A 441 -10.48 5.09 14.56
C GLN A 441 -11.52 4.21 13.82
N LEU A 442 -11.81 3.01 14.34
CA LEU A 442 -12.79 2.09 13.73
C LEU A 442 -14.24 2.44 14.03
N THR A 443 -14.48 3.16 15.11
CA THR A 443 -15.83 3.52 15.54
C THR A 443 -16.46 4.44 14.51
N ILE A 444 -17.50 3.94 13.84
CA ILE A 444 -18.38 4.73 12.98
C ILE A 444 -19.37 5.45 13.91
N THR A 445 -19.31 6.78 13.95
CA THR A 445 -20.35 7.60 14.60
C THR A 445 -21.04 8.45 13.55
N ALA A 446 -22.36 8.62 13.66
CA ALA A 446 -23.17 9.42 12.74
C ALA A 446 -22.69 10.88 12.60
N ASP A 447 -21.92 11.38 13.57
CA ASP A 447 -21.44 12.75 13.64
C ASP A 447 -20.07 12.97 12.95
N LEU A 448 -19.44 11.95 12.36
CA LEU A 448 -18.15 12.11 11.68
C LEU A 448 -18.35 12.56 10.22
N PRO A 449 -17.74 13.68 9.80
CA PRO A 449 -17.82 14.12 8.41
C PRO A 449 -17.13 13.10 7.50
N VAL A 450 -17.90 12.49 6.60
CA VAL A 450 -17.38 11.59 5.58
C VAL A 450 -16.72 12.42 4.48
N THR A 451 -15.47 12.11 4.14
CA THR A 451 -14.72 12.84 3.09
C THR A 451 -14.26 11.88 2.00
N PRO A 452 -13.98 12.37 0.79
CA PRO A 452 -13.37 11.54 -0.24
C PRO A 452 -11.93 11.21 0.14
N ILE A 453 -11.54 9.94 0.02
CA ILE A 453 -10.20 9.42 0.39
C ILE A 453 -9.43 8.82 -0.80
N GLN A 454 -10.14 8.46 -1.87
CA GLN A 454 -9.58 7.88 -3.09
C GLN A 454 -10.44 8.26 -4.28
N TYR A 455 -9.83 8.42 -5.45
CA TYR A 455 -10.54 8.62 -6.70
C TYR A 455 -9.90 7.84 -7.85
N THR A 456 -10.71 7.51 -8.84
CA THR A 456 -10.29 6.86 -10.09
C THR A 456 -10.59 7.79 -11.26
N VAL A 457 -9.66 7.91 -12.19
CA VAL A 457 -9.77 8.82 -13.35
C VAL A 457 -9.84 8.01 -14.64
N ARG A 458 -10.72 8.42 -15.57
CA ARG A 458 -10.80 7.88 -16.93
C ARG A 458 -10.62 8.99 -17.96
N TYR A 459 -10.07 8.64 -19.11
CA TYR A 459 -10.06 9.52 -20.27
C TYR A 459 -11.49 9.72 -20.77
N MET A 460 -11.83 10.93 -21.22
CA MET A 460 -13.10 11.16 -21.92
C MET A 460 -13.11 10.51 -23.31
N ALA A 461 -11.95 10.31 -23.93
CA ALA A 461 -11.84 9.60 -25.20
C ALA A 461 -12.29 8.13 -25.07
N ALA A 462 -13.16 7.67 -25.97
CA ALA A 462 -13.52 6.25 -26.06
C ALA A 462 -12.25 5.40 -26.32
N PRO A 463 -12.08 4.24 -25.66
CA PRO A 463 -13.07 3.50 -24.88
C PRO A 463 -13.07 3.84 -23.36
N HIS A 464 -12.71 5.06 -22.97
CA HIS A 464 -12.69 5.55 -21.59
C HIS A 464 -11.76 4.75 -20.68
N HIS A 465 -10.56 4.46 -21.18
CA HIS A 465 -9.53 3.77 -20.41
C HIS A 465 -9.19 4.51 -19.11
N LEU A 466 -8.81 3.74 -18.10
CA LEU A 466 -8.26 4.28 -16.85
C LEU A 466 -7.01 5.10 -17.15
N VAL A 467 -6.92 6.28 -16.53
CA VAL A 467 -5.68 7.04 -16.50
C VAL A 467 -4.69 6.30 -15.61
N LYS A 468 -3.52 6.03 -16.16
CA LYS A 468 -2.39 5.42 -15.46
C LYS A 468 -1.28 6.44 -15.36
N VAL A 469 -0.70 6.57 -14.18
CA VAL A 469 0.42 7.46 -13.91
C VAL A 469 1.57 6.64 -13.35
N SER A 470 2.79 6.93 -13.78
CA SER A 470 3.99 6.38 -13.15
C SER A 470 4.53 7.33 -12.11
N ARG A 471 4.84 6.78 -10.94
CA ARG A 471 5.51 7.48 -9.88
C ARG A 471 6.86 6.85 -9.64
N THR A 472 7.88 7.71 -9.66
CA THR A 472 9.26 7.27 -9.54
C THR A 472 9.90 7.89 -8.31
N THR A 473 10.70 7.09 -7.61
CA THR A 473 11.57 7.52 -6.51
C THR A 473 12.87 6.73 -6.55
N ASP A 474 13.92 7.23 -5.92
CA ASP A 474 15.24 6.61 -5.88
C ASP A 474 15.66 6.26 -4.43
N PRO A 475 14.95 5.33 -3.73
CA PRO A 475 15.28 4.94 -2.38
C PRO A 475 16.71 4.40 -2.25
N VAL A 476 17.36 4.74 -1.14
CA VAL A 476 18.64 4.16 -0.73
C VAL A 476 18.36 2.88 0.05
N ARG A 477 18.96 1.77 -0.35
CA ARG A 477 18.91 0.50 0.37
C ARG A 477 20.27 0.15 0.95
N ILE A 478 20.30 -0.26 2.22
CA ILE A 478 21.48 -0.89 2.81
C ILE A 478 21.52 -2.32 2.27
N VAL A 479 22.60 -2.66 1.56
CA VAL A 479 22.80 -3.99 0.97
C VAL A 479 23.71 -4.83 1.86
N ASP A 480 24.73 -4.19 2.44
CA ASP A 480 25.69 -4.86 3.29
C ASP A 480 26.24 -3.91 4.34
N ALA A 481 26.67 -4.44 5.47
CA ALA A 481 27.34 -3.70 6.53
C ALA A 481 28.32 -4.64 7.23
N ASN A 482 29.60 -4.45 6.94
CA ASN A 482 30.69 -5.29 7.45
C ASN A 482 31.49 -4.54 8.50
N VAL A 483 32.00 -5.26 9.50
CA VAL A 483 32.89 -4.67 10.51
C VAL A 483 34.14 -4.09 9.84
N TYR A 484 34.42 -2.82 10.10
CA TYR A 484 35.56 -2.10 9.54
C TYR A 484 36.88 -2.75 9.98
N GLY A 485 37.80 -2.92 9.04
CA GLY A 485 39.07 -3.62 9.27
C GLY A 485 38.94 -5.15 9.39
N GLY A 486 37.75 -5.72 9.20
CA GLY A 486 37.50 -7.16 9.25
C GLY A 486 37.04 -7.67 10.61
N ARG A 487 36.46 -8.87 10.62
CA ARG A 487 35.91 -9.52 11.83
C ARG A 487 36.99 -9.99 12.80
N GLU A 488 38.19 -10.25 12.28
CA GLU A 488 39.31 -10.75 13.06
C GLU A 488 40.46 -9.76 12.94
N ALA A 489 41.04 -9.41 14.09
CA ALA A 489 42.30 -8.71 14.16
C ALA A 489 43.27 -9.54 15.01
N ALA A 490 44.56 -9.34 14.79
CA ALA A 490 45.58 -10.02 15.55
C ALA A 490 46.75 -9.08 15.82
N TRP A 491 47.42 -9.35 16.93
CA TRP A 491 48.68 -8.69 17.27
C TRP A 491 49.66 -9.72 17.79
N SER A 492 50.91 -9.60 17.38
CA SER A 492 52.01 -10.41 17.90
C SER A 492 53.13 -9.46 18.33
N GLY A 493 53.68 -9.70 19.51
CA GLY A 493 54.79 -8.89 20.03
C GLY A 493 55.41 -9.54 21.24
N ALA A 494 56.27 -8.79 21.93
CA ALA A 494 56.94 -9.29 23.11
C ALA A 494 56.95 -8.26 24.23
N VAL A 495 56.83 -8.75 25.46
CA VAL A 495 56.98 -7.98 26.70
C VAL A 495 58.08 -8.66 27.50
N GLY A 496 59.02 -7.88 28.04
CA GLY A 496 60.19 -8.46 28.68
C GLY A 496 60.71 -7.69 29.87
N GLU A 497 61.84 -8.18 30.36
CA GLU A 497 62.64 -7.64 31.46
C GLU A 497 63.97 -7.14 30.91
N GLY A 498 64.49 -6.06 31.49
CA GLY A 498 65.81 -5.51 31.22
C GLY A 498 65.82 -4.04 30.76
N PRO A 499 67.00 -3.48 30.49
CA PRO A 499 67.14 -2.06 30.17
C PRO A 499 66.26 -1.64 28.99
N GLY A 500 65.37 -0.69 29.21
CA GLY A 500 64.45 -0.15 28.19
C GLY A 500 63.12 -0.90 28.04
N CYS A 501 62.88 -1.96 28.82
CA CYS A 501 61.59 -2.65 28.85
C CYS A 501 60.55 -1.83 29.62
N GLY A 502 59.29 -1.93 29.17
CA GLY A 502 58.16 -1.11 29.62
C GLY A 502 56.83 -1.77 29.27
N PRO A 503 55.69 -1.17 29.67
CA PRO A 503 54.39 -1.55 29.16
C PRO A 503 54.33 -1.39 27.64
N VAL A 504 53.64 -2.29 26.96
CA VAL A 504 53.53 -2.33 25.49
C VAL A 504 52.06 -2.21 25.08
N GLY A 505 51.75 -1.15 24.32
CA GLY A 505 50.46 -0.98 23.66
C GLY A 505 50.38 -1.84 22.39
N THR A 506 49.24 -2.49 22.18
CA THR A 506 49.03 -3.37 21.01
C THR A 506 48.54 -2.63 19.78
N GLY A 507 48.06 -1.38 19.94
CA GLY A 507 47.29 -0.65 18.93
C GLY A 507 45.87 -1.20 18.70
N LEU A 508 45.49 -2.30 19.34
CA LEU A 508 44.16 -2.88 19.21
C LEU A 508 43.19 -2.15 20.16
N ARG A 509 42.25 -1.39 19.59
CA ARG A 509 41.10 -0.81 20.30
C ARG A 509 40.04 -1.89 20.53
N MET A 510 39.54 -1.95 21.76
CA MET A 510 38.66 -3.01 22.25
C MET A 510 37.22 -2.50 22.33
N ASN A 511 36.27 -3.21 21.72
CA ASN A 511 34.85 -2.86 21.79
C ASN A 511 34.10 -3.80 22.72
N ARG A 512 33.02 -3.31 23.35
CA ARG A 512 32.19 -4.13 24.24
C ARG A 512 31.67 -5.38 23.49
N GLY A 513 31.89 -6.55 24.08
CA GLY A 513 31.41 -7.82 23.54
C GLY A 513 32.37 -8.50 22.55
N ASP A 514 33.53 -7.90 22.28
CA ASP A 514 34.59 -8.55 21.50
C ASP A 514 35.15 -9.77 22.24
N ASP A 515 35.44 -10.84 21.51
CA ASP A 515 36.08 -12.04 22.02
C ASP A 515 37.59 -11.95 21.82
N VAL A 516 38.34 -11.90 22.91
CA VAL A 516 39.81 -11.79 22.90
C VAL A 516 40.42 -13.08 23.41
N THR A 517 41.40 -13.60 22.68
CA THR A 517 42.26 -14.71 23.10
C THR A 517 43.70 -14.26 23.10
N VAL A 518 44.35 -14.38 24.25
CA VAL A 518 45.78 -14.10 24.43
C VAL A 518 46.49 -15.41 24.72
N THR A 519 47.64 -15.63 24.07
CA THR A 519 48.59 -16.70 24.41
C THR A 519 49.97 -16.11 24.59
N ALA A 520 50.72 -16.63 25.55
CA ALA A 520 52.06 -16.16 25.85
C ALA A 520 52.99 -17.34 26.13
N THR A 521 54.20 -17.26 25.63
CA THR A 521 55.26 -18.25 25.87
C THR A 521 56.59 -17.55 26.14
N GLY A 522 57.61 -18.28 26.56
CA GLY A 522 58.94 -17.73 26.82
C GLY A 522 59.29 -17.72 28.31
N SER A 523 60.35 -16.99 28.65
CA SER A 523 60.83 -16.92 30.03
C SER A 523 61.54 -15.60 30.32
N ILE A 524 61.34 -15.09 31.52
CA ILE A 524 62.04 -13.92 32.07
C ILE A 524 62.78 -14.32 33.35
N TRP A 525 63.79 -13.52 33.71
CA TRP A 525 64.39 -13.50 35.02
C TRP A 525 64.23 -12.08 35.58
N ALA A 526 63.53 -11.94 36.70
CA ALA A 526 63.09 -10.66 37.26
C ALA A 526 64.16 -9.91 38.09
N GLY A 527 65.45 -10.21 37.91
CA GLY A 527 66.53 -9.44 38.57
C GLY A 527 66.95 -9.89 39.98
N TRP A 528 66.31 -10.91 40.54
CA TRP A 528 66.62 -11.41 41.90
C TRP A 528 67.60 -12.59 41.84
N VAL A 529 68.79 -12.40 42.43
CA VAL A 529 69.95 -13.33 42.36
C VAL A 529 69.65 -14.77 42.82
N PHE A 530 68.61 -14.98 43.62
CA PHE A 530 68.21 -16.30 44.14
C PHE A 530 66.91 -16.86 43.55
N ILE A 531 66.31 -16.15 42.58
CA ILE A 531 65.09 -16.57 41.90
C ILE A 531 65.45 -17.01 40.49
N GLY A 532 64.99 -18.20 40.09
CA GLY A 532 65.18 -18.73 38.74
C GLY A 532 64.36 -17.99 37.68
N ARG A 533 64.46 -18.43 36.43
CA ARG A 533 63.57 -17.96 35.37
C ARG A 533 62.15 -18.45 35.58
N ASN A 534 61.17 -17.62 35.27
CA ASN A 534 59.75 -17.99 35.29
C ASN A 534 59.10 -17.81 33.92
N GLY A 535 58.04 -18.58 33.69
CA GLY A 535 57.16 -18.42 32.54
C GLY A 535 56.13 -17.30 32.77
N PRO A 536 55.23 -17.09 31.79
CA PRO A 536 54.19 -16.06 31.84
C PRO A 536 53.23 -16.18 33.03
N GLU A 537 53.08 -17.38 33.61
CA GLU A 537 52.29 -17.61 34.83
C GLU A 537 52.86 -16.90 36.06
N GLY A 538 54.10 -16.42 36.01
CA GLY A 538 54.75 -15.72 37.12
C GLY A 538 55.40 -16.66 38.13
N LEU A 539 55.89 -16.04 39.21
CA LEU A 539 56.56 -16.71 40.32
C LEU A 539 55.56 -17.32 41.30
N ASP A 540 55.97 -18.40 41.98
CA ASP A 540 55.17 -18.96 43.06
C ASP A 540 55.09 -18.00 44.26
N GLY A 541 53.89 -17.85 44.81
CA GLY A 541 53.60 -16.97 45.94
C GLY A 541 52.85 -15.68 45.55
N PRO A 542 52.32 -14.94 46.54
CA PRO A 542 51.52 -13.75 46.28
C PRO A 542 52.39 -12.61 45.71
N PRO A 543 51.82 -11.73 44.87
CA PRO A 543 52.50 -10.54 44.39
C PRO A 543 52.82 -9.58 45.55
N LYS A 544 53.72 -8.62 45.30
CA LYS A 544 54.01 -7.59 46.30
C LYS A 544 52.93 -6.50 46.30
N PRO A 545 52.64 -5.86 47.45
CA PRO A 545 51.60 -4.83 47.54
C PRO A 545 51.83 -3.59 46.65
N TRP A 546 53.06 -3.34 46.23
CA TRP A 546 53.42 -2.20 45.38
C TRP A 546 53.51 -2.55 43.89
N TYR A 547 53.16 -3.79 43.52
CA TYR A 547 53.11 -4.20 42.12
C TYR A 547 51.87 -3.61 41.43
N PRO A 548 51.88 -3.50 40.08
CA PRO A 548 50.77 -2.95 39.31
C PRO A 548 49.44 -3.68 39.53
N LEU A 549 49.50 -4.97 39.83
CA LEU A 549 48.37 -5.81 40.23
C LEU A 549 48.73 -6.52 41.55
N PRO A 550 48.42 -5.90 42.71
CA PRO A 550 48.92 -6.33 44.01
C PRO A 550 48.08 -7.44 44.67
N ASP A 551 46.89 -7.72 44.14
CA ASP A 551 45.96 -8.71 44.66
C ASP A 551 45.07 -9.29 43.55
N GLY A 552 44.35 -10.37 43.88
CA GLY A 552 43.45 -11.08 42.98
C GLY A 552 43.73 -12.58 42.92
N ASP A 553 42.70 -13.35 42.57
CA ASP A 553 42.81 -14.80 42.45
C ASP A 553 43.75 -15.18 41.29
N GLY A 554 44.69 -16.09 41.56
CA GLY A 554 45.72 -16.52 40.61
C GLY A 554 46.76 -15.45 40.23
N VAL A 555 46.73 -14.24 40.81
CA VAL A 555 47.72 -13.20 40.53
C VAL A 555 49.05 -13.55 41.19
N ARG A 556 50.15 -13.36 40.46
CA ARG A 556 51.51 -13.70 40.86
C ARG A 556 52.49 -12.58 40.52
N GLY A 557 53.62 -12.55 41.22
CA GLY A 557 54.72 -11.64 40.91
C GLY A 557 55.39 -12.00 39.57
N SER A 558 55.78 -10.98 38.81
CA SER A 558 56.47 -11.09 37.52
C SER A 558 55.72 -11.95 36.47
N MET A 559 54.40 -12.13 36.64
CA MET A 559 53.52 -12.75 35.65
C MET A 559 53.20 -11.78 34.51
N LEU A 560 52.72 -12.29 33.38
CA LEU A 560 52.12 -11.46 32.34
C LEU A 560 50.73 -10.96 32.79
N ILE A 561 50.54 -9.63 32.74
CA ILE A 561 49.26 -8.97 32.97
C ILE A 561 48.86 -8.15 31.74
N GLY A 562 47.55 -8.09 31.51
CA GLY A 562 46.92 -7.28 30.48
C GLY A 562 46.18 -6.11 31.12
N GLY A 563 45.97 -5.02 30.39
CA GLY A 563 45.27 -3.83 30.87
C GLY A 563 44.70 -3.02 29.71
N PHE A 564 43.93 -1.98 30.04
CA PHE A 564 43.34 -1.08 29.06
C PHE A 564 43.92 0.33 29.25
N ASP A 565 44.36 0.96 28.16
CA ASP A 565 44.98 2.29 28.14
C ASP A 565 46.10 2.43 29.18
N ASN A 566 46.98 1.42 29.27
CA ASN A 566 48.07 1.32 30.24
C ASN A 566 47.63 1.42 31.73
N THR A 567 46.40 1.00 32.04
CA THR A 567 45.85 0.97 33.39
C THR A 567 45.01 -0.29 33.61
N ASN A 568 44.37 -0.42 34.78
CA ASN A 568 43.30 -1.38 35.01
C ASN A 568 43.68 -2.84 34.72
N TRP A 569 44.79 -3.25 35.33
CA TRP A 569 45.44 -4.50 35.04
C TRP A 569 44.64 -5.72 35.50
N PHE A 570 44.79 -6.83 34.78
CA PHE A 570 44.19 -8.13 35.07
C PHE A 570 45.18 -9.26 34.76
N PRO A 571 45.07 -10.43 35.43
CA PRO A 571 46.01 -11.53 35.21
C PRO A 571 45.84 -12.14 33.81
N VAL A 572 46.93 -12.40 33.08
CA VAL A 572 46.87 -13.08 31.76
C VAL A 572 47.56 -14.44 31.80
N GLY A 573 48.75 -14.54 32.39
CA GLY A 573 49.47 -15.81 32.47
C GLY A 573 49.95 -16.32 31.11
N GLY A 574 50.03 -17.63 30.94
CA GLY A 574 50.38 -18.30 29.67
C GLY A 574 49.28 -18.23 28.61
N GLY A 575 48.07 -17.87 29.01
CA GLY A 575 47.00 -17.53 28.09
C GLY A 575 45.67 -17.25 28.79
N ARG A 576 44.87 -16.39 28.17
CA ARG A 576 43.56 -16.00 28.68
C ARG A 576 42.59 -15.75 27.53
N ARG A 577 41.35 -16.23 27.68
CA ARG A 577 40.22 -15.85 26.83
C ARG A 577 39.23 -15.04 27.64
N PHE A 578 38.74 -13.95 27.08
CA PHE A 578 37.72 -13.12 27.72
C PHE A 578 36.88 -12.37 26.69
N THR A 579 35.68 -11.98 27.11
CA THR A 579 34.82 -11.05 26.36
C THR A 579 34.98 -9.66 26.97
N VAL A 580 35.19 -8.64 26.14
CA VAL A 580 35.40 -7.26 26.62
C VAL A 580 34.13 -6.73 27.30
N PRO A 581 34.19 -6.31 28.58
CA PRO A 581 33.02 -5.83 29.31
C PRO A 581 32.70 -4.36 28.96
N ALA A 582 31.50 -3.90 29.32
CA ALA A 582 30.97 -2.60 28.90
C ALA A 582 31.80 -1.41 29.43
N GLU A 583 32.28 -1.51 30.65
CA GLU A 583 33.09 -0.51 31.34
C GLU A 583 34.53 -0.37 30.79
N ARG A 584 34.88 -1.13 29.74
CA ARG A 584 36.20 -1.15 29.07
C ARG A 584 36.10 -0.85 27.57
N GLU A 585 34.97 -0.32 27.13
CA GLU A 585 34.72 0.06 25.75
C GLU A 585 35.70 1.15 25.29
N ASP A 586 36.18 1.00 24.05
CA ASP A 586 37.11 1.91 23.39
C ASP A 586 38.44 2.11 24.14
N GLY A 587 38.91 1.09 24.87
CA GLY A 587 40.26 1.06 25.45
C GLY A 587 41.27 0.37 24.53
N GLU A 588 42.50 0.87 24.44
CA GLU A 588 43.59 0.11 23.80
C GLU A 588 44.02 -1.04 24.73
N LEU A 589 44.25 -2.24 24.19
CA LEU A 589 44.82 -3.35 24.96
C LEU A 589 46.33 -3.17 25.14
N TRP A 590 46.79 -3.28 26.38
CA TRP A 590 48.19 -3.15 26.79
C TRP A 590 48.66 -4.40 27.54
N PHE A 591 49.96 -4.70 27.46
CA PHE A 591 50.60 -5.77 28.22
C PHE A 591 51.82 -5.27 29.00
N ARG A 592 52.06 -5.84 30.18
CA ARG A 592 53.27 -5.63 30.97
C ARG A 592 53.55 -6.82 31.89
N LEU A 593 54.70 -6.80 32.56
CA LEU A 593 54.95 -7.68 33.69
C LEU A 593 54.33 -7.11 34.97
N ASN A 594 53.83 -8.00 35.83
CA ASN A 594 53.44 -7.65 37.19
C ASN A 594 54.67 -7.47 38.09
N ASP A 595 55.44 -6.43 37.77
CA ASP A 595 56.69 -6.09 38.41
C ASP A 595 56.77 -4.57 38.57
N ASP A 596 57.35 -4.10 39.68
CA ASP A 596 57.57 -2.69 39.95
C ASP A 596 58.79 -2.13 39.23
N ASN A 597 59.75 -3.00 38.86
CA ASN A 597 60.94 -2.59 38.12
C ASN A 597 61.31 -3.57 37.01
N MET A 598 60.82 -3.31 35.81
CA MET A 598 61.06 -4.14 34.62
C MET A 598 62.46 -3.97 33.97
N THR A 599 63.42 -3.37 34.68
CA THR A 599 64.74 -3.03 34.11
C THR A 599 65.92 -3.77 34.72
N ASN A 600 65.70 -4.48 35.83
CA ASN A 600 66.75 -5.15 36.60
C ASN A 600 66.94 -6.62 36.22
N GLY A 601 66.12 -7.13 35.30
CA GLY A 601 66.13 -8.51 34.83
C GLY A 601 66.66 -8.71 33.40
N ASN A 602 66.32 -9.86 32.82
CA ASN A 602 66.43 -10.12 31.38
C ASN A 602 65.44 -11.18 30.89
N GLY A 603 65.19 -11.21 29.57
CA GLY A 603 64.33 -12.19 28.92
C GLY A 603 63.03 -11.58 28.41
N ARG A 604 62.15 -12.39 27.82
CA ARG A 604 60.87 -11.93 27.28
C ARG A 604 59.82 -13.03 27.22
N PHE A 605 58.57 -12.59 27.21
CA PHE A 605 57.41 -13.36 26.80
C PHE A 605 57.01 -12.94 25.38
N ASP A 606 56.87 -13.92 24.51
CA ASP A 606 56.32 -13.74 23.17
C ASP A 606 54.81 -13.95 23.26
N ILE A 607 54.03 -12.94 22.85
CA ILE A 607 52.58 -12.83 23.04
C ILE A 607 51.90 -12.84 21.67
N ASN A 608 50.81 -13.59 21.56
CA ASN A 608 49.89 -13.52 20.44
C ASN A 608 48.48 -13.18 20.94
N VAL A 609 47.83 -12.24 20.27
CA VAL A 609 46.45 -11.85 20.51
C VAL A 609 45.64 -12.15 19.26
N SER A 610 44.52 -12.82 19.45
CA SER A 610 43.44 -12.94 18.47
C SER A 610 42.22 -12.22 19.02
N LEU A 611 41.73 -11.23 18.26
CA LEU A 611 40.54 -10.44 18.55
C LEU A 611 39.49 -10.79 17.52
N ARG A 612 38.33 -11.29 17.96
CA ARG A 612 37.15 -11.46 17.12
C ARG A 612 36.12 -10.42 17.51
N ARG A 613 35.85 -9.49 16.61
CA ARG A 613 34.89 -8.40 16.84
C ARG A 613 33.46 -8.94 16.96
N ARG A 614 32.68 -8.36 17.88
CA ARG A 614 31.25 -8.61 18.00
C ARG A 614 30.54 -8.26 16.69
N MET A 615 29.49 -9.01 16.34
CA MET A 615 28.59 -8.58 15.28
C MET A 615 27.60 -7.54 15.85
N PRO A 616 27.53 -6.32 15.30
CA PRO A 616 26.45 -5.40 15.62
C PRO A 616 25.11 -5.95 15.12
N VAL A 617 24.01 -5.56 15.77
CA VAL A 617 22.66 -5.92 15.31
C VAL A 617 22.25 -4.94 14.23
N ILE A 618 22.10 -5.42 12.99
CA ILE A 618 21.75 -4.57 11.85
C ILE A 618 20.40 -5.01 11.31
N ASN A 619 19.38 -4.19 11.56
CA ASN A 619 18.01 -4.46 11.13
C ASN A 619 17.63 -3.70 9.86
N ALA A 620 18.36 -2.66 9.48
CA ALA A 620 18.06 -1.85 8.30
C ALA A 620 18.09 -2.64 6.98
N ALA A 621 18.83 -3.76 6.92
CA ALA A 621 18.91 -4.63 5.75
C ALA A 621 17.59 -5.41 5.49
N GLY A 622 16.77 -5.66 6.51
CA GLY A 622 15.46 -6.34 6.39
C GLY A 622 15.28 -7.47 7.38
#